data_AF-A0A7J7YGK7-F1
#
_entry.id   AF-A0A7J7YGK7-F1
#
_cell.length_a   1.000
_cell.length_b   1.000
_cell.length_c   1.000
_cell.angle_alpha   90.00
_cell.angle_beta   90.00
_cell.angle_gamma   90.00
#
_symmetry.space_group_name_H-M   'P 1'
#
loop_
_entity.id
_entity.type
_entity.pdbx_description
1 polymer ?
#
loop_
_entity_poly.entity_id
_entity_poly.type
_entity_poly.pdbx_seq_one_letter_code
_entity_poly.pdbx_strand_id
1 'polypeptide(L)'
;MYTSGSTGLPKGVMISHSNIIAGITGMAERIPRLGEEDVYIGYLPLAHVLELSAELVCLSHGCRIGYSSPQTLADQSSKIKKGSKGDTSMLKPTLMAAVPEIMDRIYKNVMNKVNEMSSFQRNLFILAYNYKMEQISKGRSTPLCDRFIFRKVRSLLGGNIRLLLCGGAPLSATTQRFMNICFCCPVGQGYGLTESAGAGTITEVWDYNTGRVGAPLVCCEIKLKNWEEGGYFNSDKPHPRGEILIGGQNVTMGYYKNEAKTKTDFFEDENGQRWLCTGDIGEFDPDGCLKIIDRKKDLVKLQAGEYVSLGKVEAALKNLPLIDNICAYANSYHSYVIGFVVPNQKELTELARKKGLKGTWEELCNSCEMENEVLKVLSEAAISASLEKFEIPVKIRLSPEPWTPETGLVTDAFKLKRKELKTHYQADIERMYGGK
;
A
#
# COMPACT_ATOMS: atom_id res chain seq x y z
N MET A 1 16.81 -10.26 -10.74
CA MET A 1 15.37 -9.92 -10.79
C MET A 1 15.21 -8.55 -11.43
N TYR A 2 14.29 -8.36 -12.38
CA TYR A 2 14.09 -7.05 -13.01
C TYR A 2 13.18 -6.16 -12.17
N THR A 3 13.54 -4.88 -12.05
CA THR A 3 12.73 -3.85 -11.39
C THR A 3 12.66 -2.60 -12.27
N SER A 4 11.45 -2.08 -12.48
CA SER A 4 11.24 -0.78 -13.13
C SER A 4 11.06 0.27 -12.04
N GLY A 5 12.14 0.97 -11.68
CA GLY A 5 12.02 2.17 -10.87
C GLY A 5 11.28 3.30 -11.60
N SER A 6 11.24 4.48 -10.99
CA SER A 6 10.62 5.71 -11.57
C SER A 6 11.18 6.18 -12.92
N THR A 7 12.26 5.56 -13.41
CA THR A 7 12.85 5.84 -14.73
C THR A 7 12.17 5.10 -15.89
N GLY A 8 11.27 4.14 -15.62
CA GLY A 8 10.54 3.39 -16.65
C GLY A 8 11.34 2.25 -17.27
N LEU A 9 12.65 2.43 -17.50
CA LEU A 9 13.53 1.37 -17.99
C LEU A 9 13.76 0.27 -16.94
N PRO A 10 13.46 -1.01 -17.23
CA PRO A 10 13.73 -2.13 -16.33
C PRO A 10 15.23 -2.31 -16.09
N LYS A 11 15.61 -2.51 -14.83
CA LYS A 11 16.99 -2.80 -14.42
C LYS A 11 17.05 -4.18 -13.79
N GLY A 12 18.02 -5.00 -14.18
CA GLY A 12 18.23 -6.31 -13.57
C GLY A 12 19.03 -6.18 -12.27
N VAL A 13 18.39 -6.37 -11.12
CA VAL A 13 19.06 -6.46 -9.83
C VAL A 13 19.75 -7.83 -9.71
N MET A 14 21.04 -7.82 -9.39
CA MET A 14 21.86 -9.00 -9.17
C MET A 14 21.74 -9.45 -7.72
N ILE A 15 20.83 -10.40 -7.47
CA ILE A 15 20.58 -10.96 -6.15
C ILE A 15 21.41 -12.25 -6.03
N SER A 16 22.35 -12.31 -5.08
CA SER A 16 23.13 -13.51 -4.81
C SER A 16 22.31 -14.52 -3.98
N HIS A 17 22.78 -15.76 -3.91
CA HIS A 17 22.18 -16.77 -3.02
C HIS A 17 22.26 -16.33 -1.55
N SER A 18 23.39 -15.78 -1.11
CA SER A 18 23.54 -15.30 0.28
C SER A 18 22.58 -14.16 0.61
N ASN A 19 22.29 -13.25 -0.34
CA ASN A 19 21.32 -12.19 -0.13
C ASN A 19 19.92 -12.74 0.15
N ILE A 20 19.50 -13.77 -0.59
CA ILE A 20 18.21 -14.43 -0.40
C ILE A 20 18.17 -15.11 0.97
N ILE A 21 19.20 -15.90 1.31
CA ILE A 21 19.27 -16.61 2.59
C ILE A 21 19.21 -15.64 3.77
N ALA A 22 19.96 -14.54 3.72
CA ALA A 22 19.92 -13.50 4.75
C ALA A 22 18.51 -12.91 4.89
N GLY A 23 17.88 -12.53 3.76
CA GLY A 23 16.55 -11.96 3.73
C GLY A 23 15.47 -12.89 4.29
N ILE A 24 15.41 -14.15 3.84
CA ILE A 24 14.41 -15.12 4.32
C ILE A 24 14.61 -15.46 5.80
N THR A 25 15.86 -15.49 6.28
CA THR A 25 16.15 -15.73 7.70
C THR A 25 15.57 -14.62 8.57
N GLY A 26 15.79 -13.35 8.17
CA GLY A 26 15.22 -12.21 8.89
C GLY A 26 13.68 -12.15 8.82
N MET A 27 13.08 -12.52 7.70
CA MET A 27 11.62 -12.57 7.55
C MET A 27 10.99 -13.69 8.38
N ALA A 28 11.60 -14.88 8.41
CA ALA A 28 11.06 -16.04 9.11
C ALA A 28 10.96 -15.81 10.62
N GLU A 29 11.94 -15.13 11.22
CA GLU A 29 11.95 -14.79 12.65
C GLU A 29 10.72 -13.97 13.06
N ARG A 30 10.21 -13.11 12.17
CA ARG A 30 9.03 -12.28 12.42
C ARG A 30 7.71 -13.06 12.36
N ILE A 31 7.74 -14.32 11.94
CA ILE A 31 6.55 -15.17 11.85
C ILE A 31 6.58 -16.18 13.02
N PRO A 32 5.80 -15.94 14.09
CA PRO A 32 5.84 -16.80 15.27
C PRO A 32 5.28 -18.18 14.93
N ARG A 33 5.97 -19.23 15.39
CA ARG A 33 5.60 -20.65 15.21
C ARG A 33 5.37 -21.02 13.74
N LEU A 34 6.17 -20.48 12.82
CA LEU A 34 6.18 -20.92 11.43
C LEU A 34 6.57 -22.41 11.35
N GLY A 35 5.80 -23.22 10.62
CA GLY A 35 6.09 -24.64 10.45
C GLY A 35 5.11 -25.39 9.54
N GLU A 36 5.17 -26.72 9.53
CA GLU A 36 4.44 -27.60 8.60
C GLU A 36 2.90 -27.50 8.67
N GLU A 37 2.37 -27.05 9.81
CA GLU A 37 0.94 -26.83 9.98
C GLU A 37 0.43 -25.63 9.18
N ASP A 38 1.32 -24.70 8.80
CA ASP A 38 0.95 -23.53 8.04
C ASP A 38 0.66 -23.84 6.57
N VAL A 39 -0.28 -23.06 6.05
CA VAL A 39 -0.69 -23.08 4.65
C VAL A 39 -0.59 -21.65 4.13
N TYR A 40 0.33 -21.41 3.21
CA TYR A 40 0.50 -20.14 2.51
C TYR A 40 -0.30 -20.15 1.20
N ILE A 41 -0.92 -19.02 0.87
CA ILE A 41 -1.55 -18.82 -0.43
C ILE A 41 -0.64 -17.96 -1.32
N GLY A 42 -0.05 -18.60 -2.33
CA GLY A 42 0.80 -17.93 -3.32
C GLY A 42 -0.04 -17.49 -4.52
N TYR A 43 -0.16 -16.18 -4.74
CA TYR A 43 -0.96 -15.63 -5.83
C TYR A 43 -0.32 -14.42 -6.50
N LEU A 44 0.77 -13.90 -5.94
CA LEU A 44 1.54 -12.84 -6.56
C LEU A 44 2.53 -13.46 -7.56
N PRO A 45 3.00 -12.73 -8.57
CA PRO A 45 3.98 -13.26 -9.50
C PRO A 45 5.34 -13.49 -8.82
N LEU A 46 5.97 -14.65 -9.04
CA LEU A 46 7.35 -14.96 -8.60
C LEU A 46 8.41 -14.01 -9.18
N ALA A 47 8.06 -13.25 -10.22
CA ALA A 47 8.90 -12.17 -10.74
C ALA A 47 9.07 -11.01 -9.73
N HIS A 48 8.24 -10.93 -8.69
CA HIS A 48 8.28 -9.91 -7.65
C HIS A 48 8.93 -10.47 -6.37
N VAL A 49 9.91 -9.74 -5.81
CA VAL A 49 10.74 -10.21 -4.68
C VAL A 49 9.94 -10.60 -3.45
N LEU A 50 8.83 -9.90 -3.17
CA LEU A 50 7.96 -10.19 -2.02
C LEU A 50 7.44 -11.63 -2.07
N GLU A 51 6.92 -12.07 -3.22
CA GLU A 51 6.36 -13.43 -3.33
C GLU A 51 7.47 -14.47 -3.31
N LEU A 52 8.56 -14.22 -4.05
CA LEU A 52 9.71 -15.11 -4.06
C LEU A 52 10.23 -15.35 -2.63
N SER A 53 10.43 -14.29 -1.84
CA SER A 53 10.91 -14.43 -0.46
C SER A 53 9.87 -15.10 0.45
N ALA A 54 8.58 -14.80 0.29
CA ALA A 54 7.52 -15.43 1.08
C ALA A 54 7.41 -16.94 0.81
N GLU A 55 7.45 -17.37 -0.45
CA GLU A 55 7.45 -18.79 -0.80
C GLU A 55 8.70 -19.49 -0.29
N LEU A 56 9.88 -18.88 -0.40
CA LEU A 56 11.12 -19.46 0.10
C LEU A 56 11.15 -19.59 1.64
N VAL A 57 10.57 -18.64 2.37
CA VAL A 57 10.37 -18.74 3.83
C VAL A 57 9.45 -19.92 4.15
N CYS A 58 8.36 -20.08 3.40
CA CYS A 58 7.41 -21.18 3.60
C CYS A 58 8.07 -22.54 3.30
N LEU A 59 8.79 -22.65 2.18
CA LEU A 59 9.47 -23.88 1.77
C LEU A 59 10.57 -24.28 2.76
N SER A 60 11.33 -23.33 3.31
CA SER A 60 12.40 -23.62 4.27
C SER A 60 11.90 -24.14 5.63
N HIS A 61 10.61 -23.93 5.94
CA HIS A 61 9.97 -24.38 7.19
C HIS A 61 8.92 -25.49 6.96
N GLY A 62 8.88 -26.09 5.78
CA GLY A 62 7.97 -27.19 5.46
C GLY A 62 6.49 -26.79 5.32
N CYS A 63 6.19 -25.51 5.15
CA CYS A 63 4.82 -25.03 4.98
C CYS A 63 4.23 -25.50 3.64
N ARG A 64 2.92 -25.70 3.60
CA ARG A 64 2.20 -26.03 2.35
C ARG A 64 1.88 -24.75 1.58
N ILE A 65 2.06 -24.76 0.26
CA ILE A 65 1.74 -23.61 -0.60
C ILE A 65 0.59 -24.00 -1.53
N GLY A 66 -0.49 -23.23 -1.50
CA GLY A 66 -1.57 -23.32 -2.48
C GLY A 66 -1.47 -22.18 -3.48
N TYR A 67 -1.36 -22.51 -4.77
CA TYR A 67 -1.24 -21.52 -5.84
C TYR A 67 -2.61 -21.00 -6.28
N SER A 68 -2.71 -19.69 -6.46
CA SER A 68 -3.91 -18.96 -6.82
C SER A 68 -3.55 -17.80 -7.76
N SER A 69 -4.55 -17.00 -8.15
CA SER A 69 -4.36 -15.76 -8.89
C SER A 69 -5.18 -14.64 -8.26
N PRO A 70 -4.84 -13.36 -8.45
CA PRO A 70 -5.64 -12.24 -7.94
C PRO A 70 -7.10 -12.27 -8.43
N GLN A 71 -7.36 -12.92 -9.56
CA GLN A 71 -8.66 -13.01 -10.21
C GLN A 71 -9.47 -14.26 -9.79
N THR A 72 -8.87 -15.16 -9.02
CA THR A 72 -9.52 -16.39 -8.48
C THR A 72 -9.49 -16.46 -6.94
N LEU A 73 -8.81 -15.52 -6.30
CA LEU A 73 -8.55 -15.50 -4.86
C LEU A 73 -9.83 -15.59 -4.00
N ALA A 74 -10.83 -14.75 -4.27
CA ALA A 74 -12.06 -14.65 -3.48
C ALA A 74 -13.28 -15.18 -4.24
N ASP A 75 -14.33 -15.56 -3.51
CA ASP A 75 -15.60 -16.07 -4.09
C ASP A 75 -16.26 -15.10 -5.07
N GLN A 76 -15.97 -13.80 -4.95
CA GLN A 76 -16.50 -12.73 -5.79
C GLN A 76 -15.51 -12.27 -6.88
N SER A 77 -14.36 -12.93 -7.02
CA SER A 77 -13.37 -12.55 -8.02
C SER A 77 -13.86 -12.81 -9.45
N SER A 78 -13.38 -12.02 -10.41
CA SER A 78 -13.92 -11.96 -11.78
C SER A 78 -13.80 -13.26 -12.59
N LYS A 79 -12.82 -14.12 -12.27
CA LYS A 79 -12.61 -15.40 -12.96
C LYS A 79 -13.24 -16.60 -12.24
N ILE A 80 -13.94 -16.39 -11.12
CA ILE A 80 -14.71 -17.44 -10.45
C ILE A 80 -16.14 -17.44 -11.00
N LYS A 81 -16.63 -18.62 -11.40
CA LYS A 81 -18.02 -18.80 -11.81
C LYS A 81 -18.94 -18.44 -10.63
N LYS A 82 -19.88 -17.52 -10.84
CA LYS A 82 -20.86 -17.08 -9.81
C LYS A 82 -21.49 -18.29 -9.11
N GLY A 83 -21.45 -18.30 -7.78
CA GLY A 83 -21.94 -19.40 -6.95
C GLY A 83 -20.88 -20.47 -6.61
N SER A 84 -19.67 -20.37 -7.16
CA SER A 84 -18.54 -21.23 -6.80
C SER A 84 -17.69 -20.59 -5.70
N LYS A 85 -16.89 -21.41 -5.02
CA LYS A 85 -15.93 -20.95 -4.00
C LYS A 85 -14.62 -20.53 -4.66
N GLY A 86 -14.04 -19.44 -4.19
CA GLY A 86 -12.69 -19.00 -4.55
C GLY A 86 -11.61 -19.80 -3.83
N ASP A 87 -10.37 -19.53 -4.19
CA ASP A 87 -9.21 -20.31 -3.74
C ASP A 87 -8.99 -20.20 -2.22
N THR A 88 -9.17 -19.01 -1.63
CA THR A 88 -9.03 -18.83 -0.16
C THR A 88 -10.04 -19.64 0.62
N SER A 89 -11.29 -19.72 0.12
CA SER A 89 -12.39 -20.48 0.74
C SER A 89 -12.15 -21.99 0.70
N MET A 90 -11.46 -22.47 -0.34
CA MET A 90 -11.11 -23.88 -0.51
C MET A 90 -9.85 -24.28 0.26
N LEU A 91 -8.78 -23.50 0.11
CA LEU A 91 -7.48 -23.76 0.71
C LEU A 91 -7.46 -23.50 2.22
N LYS A 92 -8.22 -22.50 2.68
CA LYS A 92 -8.24 -22.01 4.07
C LYS A 92 -6.82 -21.70 4.60
N PRO A 93 -6.11 -20.76 3.97
CA PRO A 93 -4.72 -20.46 4.33
C PRO A 93 -4.59 -19.93 5.77
N THR A 94 -3.42 -20.13 6.36
CA THR A 94 -3.02 -19.54 7.65
C THR A 94 -2.17 -18.29 7.47
N LEU A 95 -1.39 -18.23 6.37
CA LEU A 95 -0.47 -17.14 6.04
C LEU A 95 -0.82 -16.55 4.68
N MET A 96 -0.69 -15.24 4.56
CA MET A 96 -0.94 -14.53 3.30
C MET A 96 -0.05 -13.28 3.21
N ALA A 97 0.66 -13.10 2.11
CA ALA A 97 1.24 -11.81 1.75
C ALA A 97 0.26 -11.07 0.83
N ALA A 98 0.12 -9.76 1.02
CA ALA A 98 -0.75 -8.93 0.23
C ALA A 98 -0.08 -7.62 -0.18
N VAL A 99 -0.63 -7.01 -1.23
CA VAL A 99 -0.32 -5.63 -1.62
C VAL A 99 -1.49 -4.72 -1.21
N PRO A 100 -1.25 -3.42 -0.97
CA PRO A 100 -2.30 -2.49 -0.53
C PRO A 100 -3.54 -2.50 -1.42
N GLU A 101 -3.38 -2.63 -2.74
CA GLU A 101 -4.50 -2.74 -3.69
C GLU A 101 -5.49 -3.85 -3.34
N ILE A 102 -4.98 -5.03 -2.97
CA ILE A 102 -5.83 -6.17 -2.60
C ILE A 102 -6.49 -5.90 -1.26
N MET A 103 -5.77 -5.26 -0.32
CA MET A 103 -6.32 -4.86 0.97
C MET A 103 -7.47 -3.85 0.79
N ASP A 104 -7.27 -2.80 0.00
CA ASP A 104 -8.29 -1.79 -0.28
C ASP A 104 -9.53 -2.42 -0.96
N ARG A 105 -9.31 -3.37 -1.87
CA ARG A 105 -10.42 -4.10 -2.53
C ARG A 105 -11.20 -4.95 -1.53
N ILE A 106 -10.54 -5.63 -0.60
CA ILE A 106 -11.23 -6.38 0.46
C ILE A 106 -11.97 -5.43 1.40
N TYR A 107 -11.38 -4.29 1.75
CA TYR A 107 -12.02 -3.26 2.58
C TYR A 107 -13.33 -2.80 1.96
N LYS A 108 -13.31 -2.42 0.67
CA LYS A 108 -14.51 -1.99 -0.08
C LYS A 108 -15.56 -3.10 -0.11
N ASN A 109 -15.17 -4.35 -0.38
CA ASN A 109 -16.10 -5.48 -0.41
C ASN A 109 -16.77 -5.73 0.96
N VAL A 110 -16.03 -5.60 2.06
CA VAL A 110 -16.60 -5.73 3.41
C VAL A 110 -17.53 -4.57 3.70
N MET A 111 -17.12 -3.34 3.40
CA MET A 111 -17.92 -2.15 3.67
C MET A 111 -19.22 -2.12 2.85
N ASN A 112 -19.18 -2.54 1.58
CA ASN A 112 -20.37 -2.66 0.75
C ASN A 112 -21.36 -3.68 1.33
N LYS A 113 -20.89 -4.84 1.77
CA LYS A 113 -21.74 -5.82 2.46
C LYS A 113 -22.33 -5.27 3.75
N VAL A 114 -21.57 -4.49 4.53
CA VAL A 114 -22.06 -3.85 5.76
C VAL A 114 -23.10 -2.78 5.45
N ASN A 115 -22.97 -2.06 4.33
CA ASN A 115 -23.95 -1.07 3.89
C ASN A 115 -25.25 -1.70 3.35
N GLU A 116 -25.18 -2.90 2.77
CA GLU A 116 -26.34 -3.69 2.35
C GLU A 116 -27.12 -4.32 3.53
N MET A 117 -26.51 -4.40 4.73
CA MET A 117 -27.18 -4.94 5.92
C MET A 117 -28.26 -4.01 6.45
N SER A 118 -29.22 -4.58 7.19
CA SER A 118 -30.24 -3.81 7.90
C SER A 118 -29.63 -2.81 8.88
N SER A 119 -30.29 -1.67 9.11
CA SER A 119 -29.80 -0.60 10.00
C SER A 119 -29.39 -1.11 11.39
N PHE A 120 -30.11 -2.11 11.92
CA PHE A 120 -29.78 -2.75 13.19
C PHE A 120 -28.46 -3.53 13.12
N GLN A 121 -28.28 -4.37 12.11
CA GLN A 121 -27.06 -5.15 11.91
C GLN A 121 -25.85 -4.26 11.64
N ARG A 122 -26.04 -3.18 10.86
CA ARG A 122 -24.99 -2.18 10.61
C ARG A 122 -24.56 -1.47 11.89
N ASN A 123 -25.52 -1.01 12.70
CA ASN A 123 -25.21 -0.37 13.99
C ASN A 123 -24.53 -1.34 14.97
N LEU A 124 -24.94 -2.61 14.99
CA LEU A 124 -24.29 -3.64 15.78
C LEU A 124 -22.85 -3.89 15.32
N PHE A 125 -22.59 -3.91 14.01
CA PHE A 125 -21.25 -4.03 13.46
C PHE A 125 -20.36 -2.85 13.85
N ILE A 126 -20.87 -1.61 13.73
CA ILE A 126 -20.15 -0.39 14.11
C ILE A 126 -19.86 -0.38 15.61
N LEU A 127 -20.84 -0.74 16.45
CA LEU A 127 -20.66 -0.83 17.89
C LEU A 127 -19.58 -1.86 18.26
N ALA A 128 -19.62 -3.05 17.64
CA ALA A 128 -18.65 -4.10 17.87
C ALA A 128 -17.25 -3.73 17.36
N TYR A 129 -17.16 -3.01 16.24
CA TYR A 129 -15.92 -2.47 15.71
C TYR A 129 -15.29 -1.48 16.70
N ASN A 130 -16.08 -0.51 17.18
CA ASN A 130 -15.60 0.49 18.14
C ASN A 130 -15.20 -0.15 19.48
N TYR A 131 -15.99 -1.09 19.98
CA TYR A 131 -15.68 -1.85 21.19
C TYR A 131 -14.37 -2.62 21.04
N LYS A 132 -14.19 -3.34 19.93
CA LYS A 132 -12.98 -4.11 19.67
C LYS A 132 -11.75 -3.21 19.50
N MET A 133 -11.89 -2.08 18.82
CA MET A 133 -10.83 -1.07 18.71
C MET A 133 -10.34 -0.61 20.10
N GLU A 134 -11.26 -0.34 21.02
CA GLU A 134 -10.94 0.09 22.39
C GLU A 134 -10.32 -1.04 23.23
N GLN A 135 -10.74 -2.29 23.04
CA GLN A 135 -10.14 -3.43 23.76
C GLN A 135 -8.72 -3.73 23.25
N ILE A 136 -8.49 -3.68 21.93
CA ILE A 136 -7.16 -3.89 21.34
C ILE A 136 -6.19 -2.81 21.79
N SER A 137 -6.60 -1.55 21.87
CA SER A 137 -5.74 -0.47 22.39
C SER A 137 -5.35 -0.67 23.86
N LYS A 138 -6.14 -1.45 24.61
CA LYS A 138 -5.85 -1.88 26.00
C LYS A 138 -5.13 -3.23 26.09
N GLY A 139 -4.75 -3.84 24.95
CA GLY A 139 -4.09 -5.14 24.90
C GLY A 139 -5.00 -6.34 25.21
N ARG A 140 -6.32 -6.17 25.13
CA ARG A 140 -7.32 -7.21 25.46
C ARG A 140 -7.90 -7.87 24.21
N SER A 141 -8.13 -9.17 24.28
CA SER A 141 -8.79 -9.95 23.22
C SER A 141 -10.33 -9.91 23.36
N THR A 142 -11.05 -9.98 22.24
CA THR A 142 -12.52 -9.95 22.19
C THR A 142 -13.15 -11.24 21.62
N PRO A 143 -13.00 -12.40 22.28
CA PRO A 143 -13.35 -13.70 21.70
C PRO A 143 -14.84 -13.85 21.33
N LEU A 144 -15.73 -13.20 22.07
CA LEU A 144 -17.18 -13.22 21.79
C LEU A 144 -17.51 -12.44 20.51
N CYS A 145 -17.03 -11.20 20.38
CA CYS A 145 -17.22 -10.39 19.18
C CYS A 145 -16.61 -11.07 17.95
N ASP A 146 -15.45 -11.69 18.11
CA ASP A 146 -14.74 -12.38 17.04
C ASP A 146 -15.54 -13.56 16.50
N ARG A 147 -16.21 -14.30 17.40
CA ARG A 147 -16.96 -15.51 17.04
C ARG A 147 -18.32 -15.20 16.42
N PHE A 148 -19.02 -14.16 16.87
CA PHE A 148 -20.39 -13.86 16.42
C PHE A 148 -20.45 -12.87 15.24
N ILE A 149 -19.57 -11.87 15.22
CA ILE A 149 -19.65 -10.77 14.24
C ILE A 149 -18.58 -10.93 13.18
N PHE A 150 -17.31 -11.02 13.59
CA PHE A 150 -16.19 -11.01 12.65
C PHE A 150 -15.91 -12.36 11.98
N ARG A 151 -16.48 -13.47 12.47
CA ARG A 151 -16.37 -14.79 11.82
C ARG A 151 -16.79 -14.78 10.34
N LYS A 152 -17.83 -14.01 10.00
CA LYS A 152 -18.29 -13.85 8.60
C LYS A 152 -17.28 -13.10 7.73
N VAL A 153 -16.57 -12.13 8.31
CA VAL A 153 -15.53 -11.37 7.60
C VAL A 153 -14.28 -12.24 7.42
N ARG A 154 -13.88 -12.97 8.48
CA ARG A 154 -12.78 -13.94 8.42
C ARG A 154 -12.99 -15.02 7.37
N SER A 155 -14.23 -15.50 7.20
CA SER A 155 -14.53 -16.52 6.19
C SER A 155 -14.28 -16.05 4.76
N LEU A 156 -14.22 -14.74 4.48
CA LEU A 156 -13.87 -14.22 3.15
C LEU A 156 -12.43 -14.56 2.74
N LEU A 157 -11.55 -14.81 3.72
CA LEU A 157 -10.18 -15.24 3.50
C LEU A 157 -9.95 -16.69 4.00
N GLY A 158 -10.99 -17.52 3.97
CA GLY A 158 -10.89 -18.93 4.37
C GLY A 158 -11.00 -19.20 5.87
N GLY A 159 -11.03 -18.16 6.72
CA GLY A 159 -11.34 -18.27 8.15
C GLY A 159 -10.20 -18.68 9.08
N ASN A 160 -9.09 -19.18 8.52
CA ASN A 160 -7.95 -19.71 9.27
C ASN A 160 -6.71 -18.80 9.27
N ILE A 161 -6.77 -17.64 8.60
CA ILE A 161 -5.65 -16.70 8.59
C ILE A 161 -5.29 -16.30 10.02
N ARG A 162 -4.00 -16.43 10.32
CA ARG A 162 -3.39 -16.03 11.59
C ARG A 162 -2.41 -14.87 11.44
N LEU A 163 -1.86 -14.64 10.25
CA LEU A 163 -0.93 -13.55 9.98
C LEU A 163 -1.09 -13.10 8.52
N LEU A 164 -1.15 -11.79 8.33
CA LEU A 164 -1.16 -11.18 7.00
C LEU A 164 -0.06 -10.12 6.93
N LEU A 165 0.82 -10.24 5.95
CA LEU A 165 1.88 -9.27 5.69
C LEU A 165 1.51 -8.40 4.49
N CYS A 166 1.46 -7.08 4.67
CA CYS A 166 1.22 -6.15 3.57
C CYS A 166 2.52 -5.45 3.17
N GLY A 167 2.86 -5.44 1.89
CA GLY A 167 4.10 -4.83 1.41
C GLY A 167 4.06 -4.34 -0.04
N GLY A 168 5.12 -3.63 -0.43
CA GLY A 168 5.36 -3.17 -1.80
C GLY A 168 4.77 -1.81 -2.18
N ALA A 169 3.89 -1.24 -1.36
CA ALA A 169 3.36 0.13 -1.47
C ALA A 169 2.83 0.59 -0.10
N PRO A 170 2.64 1.90 0.13
CA PRO A 170 2.09 2.41 1.39
C PRO A 170 0.65 1.95 1.60
N LEU A 171 0.32 1.50 2.82
CA LEU A 171 -1.04 1.20 3.26
C LEU A 171 -1.52 2.28 4.24
N SER A 172 -2.74 2.78 4.04
CA SER A 172 -3.30 3.78 4.95
C SER A 172 -3.46 3.22 6.37
N ALA A 173 -3.19 4.04 7.39
CA ALA A 173 -3.34 3.64 8.78
C ALA A 173 -4.78 3.20 9.12
N THR A 174 -5.78 3.85 8.50
CA THR A 174 -7.19 3.52 8.65
C THR A 174 -7.51 2.14 8.08
N THR A 175 -7.03 1.82 6.87
CA THR A 175 -7.21 0.48 6.28
C THR A 175 -6.54 -0.56 7.14
N GLN A 176 -5.28 -0.35 7.56
CA GLN A 176 -4.55 -1.30 8.40
C GLN A 176 -5.30 -1.58 9.72
N ARG A 177 -5.78 -0.52 10.40
CA ARG A 177 -6.55 -0.65 11.64
C ARG A 177 -7.82 -1.45 11.42
N PHE A 178 -8.55 -1.13 10.36
CA PHE A 178 -9.79 -1.83 10.02
C PHE A 178 -9.53 -3.31 9.79
N MET A 179 -8.47 -3.68 9.08
CA MET A 179 -8.14 -5.07 8.78
C MET A 179 -7.70 -5.85 10.03
N ASN A 180 -6.87 -5.24 10.90
CA ASN A 180 -6.50 -5.80 12.20
C ASN A 180 -7.74 -6.18 13.02
N ILE A 181 -8.74 -5.29 13.06
CA ILE A 181 -9.98 -5.49 13.80
C ILE A 181 -10.86 -6.56 13.12
N CYS A 182 -11.07 -6.44 11.80
CA CYS A 182 -12.04 -7.25 11.08
C CYS A 182 -11.61 -8.70 10.85
N PHE A 183 -10.33 -8.95 10.57
CA PHE A 183 -9.82 -10.31 10.38
C PHE A 183 -9.45 -11.00 11.68
N CYS A 184 -9.42 -10.27 12.81
CA CYS A 184 -8.99 -10.81 14.10
C CYS A 184 -7.59 -11.43 14.03
N CYS A 185 -6.74 -10.91 13.12
CA CYS A 185 -5.37 -11.34 12.96
C CYS A 185 -4.47 -10.11 12.80
N PRO A 186 -3.20 -10.22 13.23
CA PRO A 186 -2.19 -9.20 12.99
C PRO A 186 -1.96 -9.00 11.49
N VAL A 187 -2.09 -7.75 11.07
CA VAL A 187 -1.82 -7.21 9.74
C VAL A 187 -0.61 -6.29 9.87
N GLY A 188 0.55 -6.87 9.61
CA GLY A 188 1.84 -6.17 9.66
C GLY A 188 2.15 -5.49 8.33
N GLN A 189 2.84 -4.35 8.38
CA GLN A 189 3.45 -3.77 7.18
C GLN A 189 4.91 -4.19 7.09
N GLY A 190 5.36 -4.50 5.88
CA GLY A 190 6.75 -4.81 5.56
C GLY A 190 7.33 -3.80 4.58
N TYR A 191 8.54 -3.34 4.85
CA TYR A 191 9.31 -2.49 3.95
C TYR A 191 10.58 -3.19 3.48
N GLY A 192 10.80 -3.13 2.17
CA GLY A 192 11.95 -3.71 1.49
C GLY A 192 11.87 -3.44 0.00
N LEU A 193 13.04 -3.46 -0.66
CA LEU A 193 13.17 -3.25 -2.09
C LEU A 193 13.74 -4.49 -2.75
N THR A 194 13.62 -4.60 -4.08
CA THR A 194 14.30 -5.66 -4.82
C THR A 194 15.82 -5.61 -4.59
N GLU A 195 16.37 -4.40 -4.47
CA GLU A 195 17.75 -4.09 -4.15
C GLU A 195 18.23 -4.55 -2.76
N SER A 196 17.29 -4.85 -1.85
CA SER A 196 17.55 -5.39 -0.51
C SER A 196 17.00 -6.82 -0.32
N ALA A 197 16.78 -7.55 -1.43
CA ALA A 197 16.18 -8.88 -1.46
C ALA A 197 14.79 -8.95 -0.78
N GLY A 198 14.05 -7.84 -0.78
CA GLY A 198 12.74 -7.70 -0.14
C GLY A 198 12.78 -7.56 1.37
N ALA A 199 13.96 -7.61 1.99
CA ALA A 199 14.15 -7.50 3.44
C ALA A 199 14.55 -6.08 3.85
N GLY A 200 13.95 -5.57 4.93
CA GLY A 200 14.26 -4.27 5.51
C GLY A 200 13.64 -4.15 6.90
N THR A 201 12.35 -3.90 6.98
CA THR A 201 11.61 -3.89 8.26
C THR A 201 10.31 -4.68 8.14
N ILE A 202 9.86 -5.25 9.25
CA ILE A 202 8.53 -5.85 9.37
C ILE A 202 7.95 -5.47 10.73
N THR A 203 6.69 -5.08 10.76
CA THR A 203 5.94 -4.82 12.00
C THR A 203 5.88 -6.07 12.87
N GLU A 204 6.13 -5.91 14.16
CA GLU A 204 5.96 -7.00 15.13
C GLU A 204 4.51 -7.46 15.24
N VAL A 205 4.30 -8.74 15.52
CA VAL A 205 2.96 -9.35 15.58
C VAL A 205 2.09 -8.75 16.69
N TRP A 206 2.74 -8.25 17.74
CA TRP A 206 2.11 -7.65 18.92
C TRP A 206 2.00 -6.12 18.81
N ASP A 207 2.56 -5.53 17.75
CA ASP A 207 2.48 -4.10 17.49
C ASP A 207 1.21 -3.76 16.72
N TYR A 208 0.22 -3.20 17.44
CA TYR A 208 -1.05 -2.77 16.86
C TYR A 208 -1.02 -1.32 16.36
N ASN A 209 0.11 -0.62 16.47
CA ASN A 209 0.24 0.71 15.92
C ASN A 209 0.15 0.67 14.39
N THR A 210 -0.42 1.73 13.82
CA THR A 210 -0.76 1.80 12.39
C THR A 210 -0.03 2.94 11.71
N GLY A 211 0.36 2.74 10.45
CA GLY A 211 1.05 3.76 9.66
C GLY A 211 2.57 3.77 9.80
N ARG A 212 3.15 2.68 10.32
CA ARG A 212 4.61 2.44 10.38
C ARG A 212 4.94 1.04 9.87
N VAL A 213 6.20 0.81 9.50
CA VAL A 213 6.68 -0.43 8.84
C VAL A 213 7.50 -1.34 9.78
N GLY A 214 7.56 -0.99 11.07
CA GLY A 214 8.17 -1.82 12.11
C GLY A 214 9.68 -1.63 12.27
N ALA A 215 10.29 -2.53 13.04
CA ALA A 215 11.71 -2.50 13.35
C ALA A 215 12.55 -3.21 12.26
N PRO A 216 13.86 -2.90 12.15
CA PRO A 216 14.79 -3.60 11.26
C PRO A 216 14.80 -5.11 11.45
N LEU A 217 14.88 -5.86 10.36
CA LEU A 217 15.10 -7.31 10.41
C LEU A 217 16.53 -7.62 10.87
N VAL A 218 16.75 -8.76 11.51
CA VAL A 218 18.09 -9.14 12.03
C VAL A 218 19.17 -9.25 10.97
N CYS A 219 18.80 -9.40 9.71
CA CYS A 219 19.74 -9.47 8.59
C CYS A 219 20.25 -8.10 8.13
N CYS A 220 19.71 -7.00 8.66
CA CYS A 220 19.99 -5.66 8.17
C CYS A 220 20.08 -4.58 9.26
N GLU A 221 20.82 -3.53 8.93
CA GLU A 221 20.93 -2.29 9.67
C GLU A 221 20.29 -1.16 8.88
N ILE A 222 19.74 -0.17 9.58
CA ILE A 222 19.12 1.00 8.95
C ILE A 222 19.74 2.28 9.50
N LYS A 223 20.11 3.20 8.59
CA LYS A 223 20.60 4.54 8.92
C LYS A 223 19.76 5.60 8.20
N LEU A 224 19.68 6.80 8.76
CA LEU A 224 19.12 7.97 8.09
C LEU A 224 20.23 8.90 7.63
N LYS A 225 20.24 9.23 6.34
CA LYS A 225 21.13 10.22 5.74
C LYS A 225 20.37 11.53 5.52
N ASN A 226 20.98 12.64 5.89
CA ASN A 226 20.39 13.97 5.68
C ASN A 226 20.09 14.21 4.20
N TRP A 227 18.93 14.82 3.92
CA TRP A 227 18.57 15.29 2.60
C TRP A 227 18.31 16.78 2.67
N GLU A 228 19.38 17.55 2.47
CA GLU A 228 19.40 19.01 2.64
C GLU A 228 18.42 19.72 1.69
N GLU A 229 18.34 19.28 0.43
CA GLU A 229 17.41 19.83 -0.55
C GLU A 229 15.95 19.70 -0.08
N GLY A 230 15.62 18.56 0.53
CA GLY A 230 14.31 18.24 1.08
C GLY A 230 14.03 18.85 2.45
N GLY A 231 15.02 19.41 3.13
CA GLY A 231 14.90 19.87 4.51
C GLY A 231 14.64 18.76 5.52
N TYR A 232 15.11 17.53 5.25
CA TYR A 232 14.99 16.39 6.16
C TYR A 232 16.34 16.09 6.80
N PHE A 233 16.40 16.19 8.13
CA PHE A 233 17.63 16.01 8.88
C PHE A 233 17.45 14.96 9.99
N ASN A 234 18.52 14.19 10.22
CA ASN A 234 18.59 13.23 11.32
C ASN A 234 18.51 13.91 12.71
N SER A 235 18.63 15.24 12.77
CA SER A 235 18.48 16.06 13.96
C SER A 235 17.08 16.65 14.12
N ASP A 236 16.16 16.38 13.19
CA ASP A 236 14.78 16.87 13.27
C ASP A 236 14.08 16.37 14.54
N LYS A 237 13.21 17.21 15.10
CA LYS A 237 12.39 16.90 16.29
C LYS A 237 10.90 17.05 15.92
N PRO A 238 10.01 16.21 16.48
CA PRO A 238 10.24 15.21 17.53
C PRO A 238 10.86 13.89 17.05
N HIS A 239 10.81 13.62 15.74
CA HIS A 239 11.33 12.39 15.13
C HIS A 239 12.46 12.73 14.15
N PRO A 240 13.59 12.01 14.17
CA PRO A 240 14.67 12.20 13.21
C PRO A 240 14.22 11.71 11.83
N ARG A 241 14.54 12.46 10.77
CA ARG A 241 14.08 12.16 9.41
C ARG A 241 15.24 12.15 8.42
N GLY A 242 15.10 11.43 7.32
CA GLY A 242 16.13 11.43 6.28
C GLY A 242 15.93 10.34 5.25
N GLU A 243 16.88 10.25 4.32
CA GLU A 243 16.96 9.13 3.39
C GLU A 243 17.30 7.85 4.14
N ILE A 244 16.49 6.82 3.91
CA ILE A 244 16.71 5.50 4.48
C ILE A 244 17.88 4.85 3.73
N LEU A 245 18.88 4.43 4.50
CA LEU A 245 19.97 3.58 4.03
C LEU A 245 19.80 2.19 4.65
N ILE A 246 19.87 1.15 3.82
CA ILE A 246 19.82 -0.24 4.29
C ILE A 246 21.20 -0.86 4.12
N GLY A 247 21.79 -1.31 5.23
CA GLY A 247 23.00 -2.12 5.25
C GLY A 247 22.68 -3.56 5.64
N GLY A 248 23.54 -4.51 5.31
CA GLY A 248 23.42 -5.90 5.74
C GLY A 248 23.73 -6.90 4.64
N GLN A 249 23.64 -8.18 4.97
CA GLN A 249 23.89 -9.27 4.01
C GLN A 249 22.76 -9.44 3.00
N ASN A 250 21.59 -8.84 3.24
CA ASN A 250 20.47 -8.78 2.30
C ASN A 250 20.68 -7.78 1.16
N VAL A 251 21.66 -6.87 1.27
CA VAL A 251 21.93 -5.85 0.24
C VAL A 251 22.56 -6.49 -1.00
N THR A 252 21.95 -6.24 -2.16
CA THR A 252 22.29 -6.93 -3.42
C THR A 252 23.61 -6.47 -4.04
N MET A 253 24.03 -7.17 -5.11
CA MET A 253 25.30 -6.89 -5.79
C MET A 253 25.26 -5.66 -6.70
N GLY A 254 24.11 -5.00 -6.82
CA GLY A 254 23.88 -3.89 -7.74
C GLY A 254 23.10 -4.30 -9.00
N TYR A 255 23.29 -3.55 -10.07
CA TYR A 255 22.54 -3.71 -11.32
C TYR A 255 23.39 -4.36 -12.41
N TYR A 256 22.82 -5.37 -13.07
CA TYR A 256 23.44 -6.10 -14.17
C TYR A 256 23.79 -5.17 -15.33
N LYS A 257 25.08 -5.13 -15.69
CA LYS A 257 25.65 -4.29 -16.75
C LYS A 257 25.33 -2.78 -16.58
N ASN A 258 25.16 -2.31 -15.36
CA ASN A 258 24.91 -0.89 -15.09
C ASN A 258 25.71 -0.39 -13.88
N GLU A 259 27.02 -0.27 -14.06
CA GLU A 259 27.96 0.14 -13.02
C GLU A 259 27.72 1.57 -12.53
N ALA A 260 27.39 2.50 -13.44
CA ALA A 260 27.13 3.90 -13.08
C ALA A 260 25.99 4.03 -12.08
N LYS A 261 24.87 3.33 -12.33
CA LYS A 261 23.74 3.29 -11.39
C LYS A 261 24.09 2.54 -10.12
N THR A 262 24.86 1.45 -10.22
CA THR A 262 25.30 0.68 -9.05
C THR A 262 26.12 1.53 -8.09
N LYS A 263 27.10 2.30 -8.60
CA LYS A 263 27.92 3.22 -7.78
C LYS A 263 27.14 4.40 -7.19
N THR A 264 26.00 4.75 -7.79
CA THR A 264 25.14 5.83 -7.30
C THR A 264 24.25 5.36 -6.16
N ASP A 265 23.64 4.18 -6.34
CA ASP A 265 22.61 3.67 -5.44
C ASP A 265 23.22 2.77 -4.33
N PHE A 266 24.46 2.28 -4.49
CA PHE A 266 25.17 1.44 -3.52
C PHE A 266 26.56 2.00 -3.19
N PHE A 267 26.97 1.83 -1.94
CA PHE A 267 28.34 2.13 -1.50
C PHE A 267 28.80 1.15 -0.42
N GLU A 268 30.10 1.09 -0.15
CA GLU A 268 30.68 0.32 0.95
C GLU A 268 31.24 1.30 1.97
N ASP A 269 31.05 1.01 3.26
CA ASP A 269 31.64 1.79 4.33
C ASP A 269 33.07 1.33 4.67
N GLU A 270 33.70 2.02 5.63
CA GLU A 270 35.07 1.74 6.07
C GLU A 270 35.26 0.31 6.62
N ASN A 271 34.18 -0.33 7.07
CA ASN A 271 34.19 -1.69 7.58
C ASN A 271 33.93 -2.74 6.48
N GLY A 272 33.78 -2.31 5.22
CA GLY A 272 33.43 -3.17 4.10
C GLY A 272 31.96 -3.59 4.08
N GLN A 273 31.11 -3.00 4.92
CA GLN A 273 29.67 -3.25 4.89
C GLN A 273 29.06 -2.50 3.71
N ARG A 274 28.28 -3.23 2.90
CA ARG A 274 27.55 -2.63 1.78
C ARG A 274 26.27 -1.98 2.24
N TRP A 275 26.01 -0.78 1.73
CA TRP A 275 24.85 0.04 1.99
C TRP A 275 24.11 0.37 0.70
N LEU A 276 22.79 0.35 0.76
CA LEU A 276 21.86 0.76 -0.28
C LEU A 276 21.27 2.13 0.08
N CYS A 277 21.44 3.10 -0.81
CA CYS A 277 20.68 4.34 -0.82
C CYS A 277 19.30 4.07 -1.44
N THR A 278 18.28 3.94 -0.60
CA THR A 278 16.94 3.51 -1.06
C THR A 278 16.24 4.55 -1.94
N GLY A 279 16.58 5.84 -1.77
CA GLY A 279 15.82 6.95 -2.36
C GLY A 279 14.45 7.17 -1.71
N ASP A 280 14.17 6.50 -0.59
CA ASP A 280 12.96 6.67 0.22
C ASP A 280 13.30 7.50 1.46
N ILE A 281 12.38 8.37 1.88
CA ILE A 281 12.49 9.19 3.09
C ILE A 281 11.70 8.51 4.21
N GLY A 282 12.34 8.38 5.37
CA GLY A 282 11.73 7.81 6.56
C GLY A 282 11.97 8.65 7.80
N GLU A 283 11.22 8.31 8.84
CA GLU A 283 11.37 8.82 10.19
C GLU A 283 11.40 7.67 11.20
N PHE A 284 12.17 7.83 12.27
CA PHE A 284 12.16 6.87 13.37
C PHE A 284 11.25 7.33 14.50
N ASP A 285 10.37 6.43 14.93
CA ASP A 285 9.66 6.58 16.18
C ASP A 285 10.62 6.40 17.38
N PRO A 286 10.28 6.92 18.57
CA PRO A 286 11.13 6.81 19.77
C PRO A 286 11.40 5.37 20.22
N ASP A 287 10.58 4.42 19.79
CA ASP A 287 10.72 2.98 20.06
C ASP A 287 11.59 2.25 19.02
N GLY A 288 12.18 2.97 18.05
CA GLY A 288 13.04 2.42 17.01
C GLY A 288 12.29 1.84 15.81
N CYS A 289 10.96 1.97 15.75
CA CYS A 289 10.20 1.60 14.56
C CYS A 289 10.39 2.63 13.44
N LEU A 290 10.56 2.13 12.22
CA LEU A 290 10.65 2.98 11.03
C LEU A 290 9.24 3.29 10.51
N LYS A 291 9.05 4.53 10.09
CA LYS A 291 7.89 4.98 9.33
C LYS A 291 8.36 5.60 8.02
N ILE A 292 7.71 5.20 6.93
CA ILE A 292 8.01 5.71 5.60
C ILE A 292 7.18 6.98 5.37
N ILE A 293 7.84 8.06 4.99
CA ILE A 293 7.19 9.32 4.62
C ILE A 293 6.75 9.22 3.16
N ASP A 294 7.71 9.16 2.24
CA ASP A 294 7.46 8.93 0.81
C ASP A 294 8.80 8.71 0.07
N ARG A 295 8.75 8.51 -1.25
CA ARG A 295 9.94 8.50 -2.10
C ARG A 295 10.45 9.92 -2.32
N LYS A 296 11.78 10.12 -2.35
CA LYS A 296 12.40 11.42 -2.70
C LYS A 296 11.86 12.04 -3.98
N LYS A 297 11.52 11.20 -4.96
CA LYS A 297 10.99 11.64 -6.27
C LYS A 297 9.48 11.91 -6.26
N ASP A 298 8.76 11.36 -5.30
CA ASP A 298 7.32 11.55 -5.15
C ASP A 298 7.03 12.70 -4.16
N LEU A 299 8.03 13.17 -3.41
CA LEU A 299 7.97 14.40 -2.63
C LEU A 299 8.11 15.61 -3.55
N VAL A 300 7.03 16.37 -3.66
CA VAL A 300 7.02 17.61 -4.46
C VAL A 300 6.99 18.81 -3.53
N LYS A 301 7.98 19.69 -3.67
CA LYS A 301 7.97 21.00 -3.02
C LYS A 301 6.99 21.91 -3.74
N LEU A 302 5.97 22.43 -3.05
CA LEU A 302 5.07 23.45 -3.57
C LEU A 302 5.75 24.83 -3.57
N GLN A 303 5.17 25.79 -4.28
CA GLN A 303 5.67 27.17 -4.33
C GLN A 303 5.80 27.82 -2.93
N ALA A 304 4.92 27.43 -1.99
CA ALA A 304 4.94 27.90 -0.60
C ALA A 304 6.13 27.35 0.22
N GLY A 305 6.91 26.41 -0.34
CA GLY A 305 8.07 25.81 0.32
C GLY A 305 7.77 24.50 1.06
N GLU A 306 6.49 24.15 1.20
CA GLU A 306 6.01 22.92 1.83
C GLU A 306 6.22 21.71 0.90
N TYR A 307 6.53 20.55 1.48
CA TYR A 307 6.66 19.29 0.76
C TYR A 307 5.39 18.46 0.88
N VAL A 308 4.82 18.05 -0.26
CA VAL A 308 3.66 17.16 -0.33
C VAL A 308 4.11 15.74 -0.62
N SER A 309 3.63 14.79 0.18
CA SER A 309 3.70 13.36 -0.11
C SER A 309 2.50 12.93 -0.96
N LEU A 310 2.73 12.70 -2.26
CA LEU A 310 1.68 12.28 -3.17
C LEU A 310 1.14 10.89 -2.82
N GLY A 311 2.01 9.96 -2.39
CA GLY A 311 1.61 8.61 -2.03
C GLY A 311 0.71 8.56 -0.80
N LYS A 312 0.97 9.42 0.21
CA LYS A 312 0.13 9.55 1.41
C LYS A 312 -1.27 10.04 1.05
N VAL A 313 -1.38 11.06 0.22
CA VAL A 313 -2.65 11.62 -0.24
C VAL A 313 -3.47 10.57 -0.99
N GLU A 314 -2.84 9.83 -1.90
CA GLU A 314 -3.49 8.75 -2.66
C GLU A 314 -3.99 7.63 -1.73
N ALA A 315 -3.15 7.14 -0.83
CA ALA A 315 -3.52 6.07 0.09
C ALA A 315 -4.67 6.46 1.03
N ALA A 316 -4.74 7.74 1.44
CA ALA A 316 -5.83 8.25 2.27
C ALA A 316 -7.16 8.31 1.52
N LEU A 317 -7.15 8.80 0.27
CA LEU A 317 -8.36 9.08 -0.51
C LEU A 317 -8.93 7.87 -1.24
N LYS A 318 -8.10 6.86 -1.53
CA LYS A 318 -8.48 5.67 -2.31
C LYS A 318 -9.56 4.78 -1.66
N ASN A 319 -9.73 4.89 -0.35
CA ASN A 319 -10.74 4.11 0.40
C ASN A 319 -12.17 4.62 0.23
N LEU A 320 -12.37 5.76 -0.43
CA LEU A 320 -13.70 6.28 -0.70
C LEU A 320 -14.49 5.34 -1.61
N PRO A 321 -15.76 5.03 -1.30
CA PRO A 321 -16.60 4.18 -2.15
C PRO A 321 -16.75 4.71 -3.58
N LEU A 322 -16.73 6.04 -3.72
CA LEU A 322 -16.86 6.74 -4.99
C LEU A 322 -15.65 6.57 -5.92
N ILE A 323 -14.51 6.10 -5.40
CA ILE A 323 -13.22 6.11 -6.09
C ILE A 323 -12.75 4.68 -6.28
N ASP A 324 -12.46 4.27 -7.51
CA ASP A 324 -11.76 3.03 -7.79
C ASP A 324 -10.24 3.23 -7.70
N ASN A 325 -9.72 4.28 -8.36
CA ASN A 325 -8.31 4.67 -8.30
C ASN A 325 -8.15 6.20 -8.27
N ILE A 326 -7.05 6.66 -7.68
CA ILE A 326 -6.68 8.08 -7.62
C ILE A 326 -5.18 8.26 -7.81
N CYS A 327 -4.80 9.30 -8.53
CA CYS A 327 -3.42 9.76 -8.67
C CYS A 327 -3.35 11.24 -8.29
N ALA A 328 -2.61 11.56 -7.24
CA ALA A 328 -2.29 12.93 -6.87
C ALA A 328 -1.13 13.44 -7.75
N TYR A 329 -1.21 14.70 -8.17
CA TYR A 329 -0.17 15.38 -8.91
C TYR A 329 0.05 16.77 -8.36
N ALA A 330 1.31 17.12 -8.16
CA ALA A 330 1.72 18.44 -7.74
C ALA A 330 2.85 18.93 -8.64
N ASN A 331 2.96 20.25 -8.77
CA ASN A 331 4.03 20.90 -9.51
C ASN A 331 4.61 22.03 -8.66
N SER A 332 5.95 22.15 -8.65
CA SER A 332 6.66 23.11 -7.80
C SER A 332 6.41 24.57 -8.13
N TYR A 333 5.93 24.87 -9.32
CA TYR A 333 5.54 26.22 -9.72
C TYR A 333 4.17 26.66 -9.15
N HIS A 334 3.42 25.75 -8.53
CA HIS A 334 2.09 26.03 -8.00
C HIS A 334 2.02 25.75 -6.50
N SER A 335 1.04 26.37 -5.84
CA SER A 335 0.81 26.28 -4.39
C SER A 335 -0.18 25.19 -3.99
N TYR A 336 -0.70 24.40 -4.93
CA TYR A 336 -1.73 23.40 -4.66
C TYR A 336 -1.56 22.12 -5.48
N VAL A 337 -2.18 21.06 -4.97
CA VAL A 337 -2.21 19.71 -5.54
C VAL A 337 -3.46 19.55 -6.40
N ILE A 338 -3.38 18.75 -7.46
CA ILE A 338 -4.50 18.31 -8.28
C ILE A 338 -4.61 16.78 -8.25
N GLY A 339 -5.77 16.24 -8.62
CA GLY A 339 -6.01 14.78 -8.60
C GLY A 339 -6.66 14.25 -9.88
N PHE A 340 -6.18 13.10 -10.36
CA PHE A 340 -6.88 12.31 -11.37
C PHE A 340 -7.61 11.18 -10.68
N VAL A 341 -8.89 11.02 -10.96
CA VAL A 341 -9.76 10.07 -10.26
C VAL A 341 -10.43 9.17 -11.27
N VAL A 342 -10.32 7.86 -11.07
CA VAL A 342 -11.16 6.85 -11.73
C VAL A 342 -12.33 6.59 -10.78
N PRO A 343 -13.53 7.09 -11.09
CA PRO A 343 -14.68 6.93 -10.22
C PRO A 343 -15.28 5.53 -10.36
N ASN A 344 -15.88 5.03 -9.27
CA ASN A 344 -16.67 3.82 -9.34
C ASN A 344 -17.95 4.08 -10.11
N GLN A 345 -18.18 3.33 -11.19
CA GLN A 345 -19.30 3.58 -12.11
C GLN A 345 -20.67 3.57 -11.42
N LYS A 346 -20.89 2.67 -10.46
CA LYS A 346 -22.18 2.52 -9.78
C LYS A 346 -22.44 3.69 -8.83
N GLU A 347 -21.47 3.98 -7.98
CA GLU A 347 -21.57 5.03 -6.97
C GLU A 347 -21.67 6.43 -7.60
N LEU A 348 -20.90 6.70 -8.67
CA LEU A 348 -20.97 7.97 -9.38
C LEU A 348 -22.32 8.17 -10.07
N THR A 349 -22.87 7.12 -10.69
CA THR A 349 -24.19 7.19 -11.34
C THR A 349 -25.29 7.43 -10.31
N GLU A 350 -25.20 6.83 -9.12
CA GLU A 350 -26.14 7.09 -8.04
C GLU A 350 -26.03 8.52 -7.50
N LEU A 351 -24.81 9.04 -7.35
CA LEU A 351 -24.56 10.43 -6.95
C LEU A 351 -25.15 11.41 -7.97
N ALA A 352 -24.91 11.17 -9.27
CA ALA A 352 -25.46 11.96 -10.36
C ALA A 352 -27.00 11.96 -10.33
N ARG A 353 -27.62 10.78 -10.11
CA ARG A 353 -29.08 10.65 -9.97
C ARG A 353 -29.62 11.44 -8.78
N LYS A 354 -28.95 11.41 -7.62
CA LYS A 354 -29.35 12.19 -6.43
C LYS A 354 -29.30 13.70 -6.66
N LYS A 355 -28.39 14.16 -7.53
CA LYS A 355 -28.23 15.58 -7.89
C LYS A 355 -29.04 16.01 -9.11
N GLY A 356 -29.74 15.08 -9.76
CA GLY A 356 -30.57 15.36 -10.94
C GLY A 356 -29.78 15.55 -12.23
N LEU A 357 -28.50 15.17 -12.27
CA LEU A 357 -27.63 15.28 -13.45
C LEU A 357 -27.90 14.10 -14.39
N LYS A 358 -28.15 14.40 -15.66
CA LYS A 358 -28.44 13.43 -16.71
C LYS A 358 -27.39 13.56 -17.81
N GLY A 359 -26.83 12.44 -18.24
CA GLY A 359 -25.86 12.38 -19.32
C GLY A 359 -25.35 10.96 -19.52
N THR A 360 -24.59 10.76 -20.61
CA THR A 360 -23.81 9.54 -20.81
C THR A 360 -22.68 9.43 -19.78
N TRP A 361 -22.10 8.24 -19.61
CA TRP A 361 -20.99 8.03 -18.66
C TRP A 361 -19.82 9.00 -18.87
N GLU A 362 -19.48 9.23 -20.13
CA GLU A 362 -18.41 10.15 -20.54
C GLU A 362 -18.80 11.62 -20.26
N GLU A 363 -20.04 12.01 -20.53
CA GLU A 363 -20.54 13.35 -20.20
C GLU A 363 -20.53 13.62 -18.69
N LEU A 364 -20.89 12.62 -17.88
CA LEU A 364 -20.84 12.74 -16.42
C LEU A 364 -19.41 12.91 -15.90
N CYS A 365 -18.44 12.18 -16.48
CA CYS A 365 -17.03 12.34 -16.12
C CYS A 365 -16.44 13.67 -16.64
N ASN A 366 -17.00 14.23 -17.72
CA ASN A 366 -16.56 15.50 -18.30
C ASN A 366 -17.25 16.75 -17.72
N SER A 367 -18.29 16.57 -16.90
CA SER A 367 -19.04 17.68 -16.32
C SER A 367 -18.28 18.35 -15.17
N CYS A 368 -18.08 19.66 -15.27
CA CYS A 368 -17.51 20.49 -14.19
C CYS A 368 -18.33 20.41 -12.89
N GLU A 369 -19.65 20.24 -12.99
CA GLU A 369 -20.53 20.12 -11.82
C GLU A 369 -20.27 18.81 -11.06
N MET A 370 -20.03 17.71 -11.79
CA MET A 370 -19.65 16.43 -11.21
C MET A 370 -18.24 16.47 -10.61
N GLU A 371 -17.27 17.08 -11.30
CA GLU A 371 -15.91 17.28 -10.75
C GLU A 371 -15.98 18.04 -9.42
N ASN A 372 -16.78 19.11 -9.32
CA ASN A 372 -16.94 19.88 -8.09
C ASN A 372 -17.62 19.10 -6.95
N GLU A 373 -18.58 18.24 -7.26
CA GLU A 373 -19.26 17.46 -6.21
C GLU A 373 -18.36 16.34 -5.68
N VAL A 374 -17.63 15.65 -6.57
CA VAL A 374 -16.63 14.65 -6.16
C VAL A 374 -15.50 15.31 -5.36
N LEU A 375 -15.10 16.53 -5.73
CA LEU A 375 -14.08 17.30 -5.00
C LEU A 375 -14.50 17.61 -3.55
N LYS A 376 -15.77 17.93 -3.29
CA LYS A 376 -16.27 18.15 -1.92
C LYS A 376 -16.15 16.89 -1.07
N VAL A 377 -16.60 15.76 -1.61
CA VAL A 377 -16.50 14.45 -0.94
C VAL A 377 -15.04 14.10 -0.64
N LEU A 378 -14.14 14.35 -1.60
CA LEU A 378 -12.70 14.18 -1.44
C LEU A 378 -12.12 15.07 -0.34
N SER A 379 -12.52 16.34 -0.29
CA SER A 379 -12.03 17.30 0.69
C SER A 379 -12.46 16.93 2.12
N GLU A 380 -13.71 16.50 2.31
CA GLU A 380 -14.23 16.02 3.60
C GLU A 380 -13.47 14.77 4.07
N ALA A 381 -13.17 13.86 3.15
CA ALA A 381 -12.40 12.65 3.42
C ALA A 381 -10.93 12.96 3.76
N ALA A 382 -10.32 13.91 3.06
CA ALA A 382 -8.96 14.37 3.31
C ALA A 382 -8.81 14.94 4.73
N ILE A 383 -9.76 15.78 5.15
CA ILE A 383 -9.79 16.35 6.50
C ILE A 383 -9.96 15.24 7.55
N SER A 384 -10.86 14.28 7.28
CA SER A 384 -11.09 13.13 8.17
C SER A 384 -9.85 12.23 8.29
N ALA A 385 -9.02 12.17 7.25
CA ALA A 385 -7.75 11.45 7.22
C ALA A 385 -6.58 12.25 7.83
N SER A 386 -6.82 13.44 8.39
CA SER A 386 -5.79 14.33 8.96
C SER A 386 -4.70 14.71 7.95
N LEU A 387 -5.09 14.95 6.69
CA LEU A 387 -4.22 15.58 5.69
C LEU A 387 -4.13 17.08 5.94
N GLU A 388 -2.96 17.66 5.68
CA GLU A 388 -2.75 19.09 5.78
C GLU A 388 -3.47 19.83 4.65
N LYS A 389 -3.81 21.11 4.85
CA LYS A 389 -4.58 21.89 3.85
C LYS A 389 -3.92 21.94 2.47
N PHE A 390 -2.59 22.00 2.44
CA PHE A 390 -1.81 22.04 1.21
C PHE A 390 -1.66 20.66 0.54
N GLU A 391 -1.97 19.57 1.24
CA GLU A 391 -1.99 18.19 0.70
C GLU A 391 -3.33 17.87 0.00
N ILE A 392 -4.40 18.61 0.30
CA ILE A 392 -5.74 18.35 -0.25
C ILE A 392 -5.79 18.80 -1.73
N PRO A 393 -6.18 17.91 -2.66
CA PRO A 393 -6.38 18.30 -4.05
C PRO A 393 -7.42 19.42 -4.18
N VAL A 394 -7.08 20.52 -4.86
CA VAL A 394 -7.97 21.68 -5.08
C VAL A 394 -8.78 21.54 -6.36
N LYS A 395 -8.26 20.80 -7.34
CA LYS A 395 -8.94 20.50 -8.60
C LYS A 395 -8.77 19.04 -8.93
N ILE A 396 -9.77 18.47 -9.59
CA ILE A 396 -9.73 17.08 -10.01
C ILE A 396 -10.17 16.91 -11.46
N ARG A 397 -9.76 15.78 -12.04
CA ARG A 397 -10.23 15.31 -13.34
C ARG A 397 -10.76 13.89 -13.19
N LEU A 398 -12.01 13.67 -13.59
CA LEU A 398 -12.61 12.33 -13.62
C LEU A 398 -12.22 11.64 -14.93
N SER A 399 -11.78 10.39 -14.84
CA SER A 399 -11.44 9.57 -16.00
C SER A 399 -12.56 8.57 -16.28
N PRO A 400 -13.14 8.55 -17.49
CA PRO A 400 -14.17 7.57 -17.85
C PRO A 400 -13.59 6.18 -18.08
N GLU A 401 -12.30 6.07 -18.41
CA GLU A 401 -11.61 4.81 -18.68
C GLU A 401 -10.92 4.27 -17.42
N PRO A 402 -11.09 2.98 -17.08
CA PRO A 402 -10.38 2.39 -15.95
C PRO A 402 -8.88 2.24 -16.26
N TRP A 403 -8.03 2.49 -15.28
CA TRP A 403 -6.60 2.26 -15.41
C TRP A 403 -6.27 0.77 -15.31
N THR A 404 -5.73 0.20 -16.38
CA THR A 404 -5.35 -1.22 -16.45
C THR A 404 -3.89 -1.36 -16.86
N PRO A 405 -3.26 -2.52 -16.62
CA PRO A 405 -1.90 -2.78 -17.14
C PRO A 405 -1.84 -2.68 -18.67
N GLU A 406 -2.95 -3.01 -19.36
CA GLU A 406 -3.09 -2.94 -20.82
C GLU A 406 -3.09 -1.50 -21.36
N THR A 407 -3.71 -0.55 -20.64
CA THR A 407 -3.62 0.88 -21.00
C THR A 407 -2.24 1.47 -20.69
N GLY A 408 -1.36 0.72 -20.03
CA GLY A 408 0.00 1.14 -19.70
C GLY A 408 0.08 2.16 -18.56
N LEU A 409 -1.04 2.56 -17.95
CA LEU A 409 -1.10 3.57 -16.88
C LEU A 409 -0.75 3.02 -15.48
N VAL A 410 -0.89 1.71 -15.30
CA VAL A 410 -0.45 0.98 -14.10
C VAL A 410 0.53 -0.14 -14.46
N THR A 411 1.30 -0.60 -13.48
CA THR A 411 2.16 -1.79 -13.59
C THR A 411 1.32 -3.07 -13.48
N ASP A 412 1.91 -4.24 -13.78
CA ASP A 412 1.26 -5.55 -13.59
C ASP A 412 0.84 -5.81 -12.13
N ALA A 413 1.51 -5.15 -11.19
CA ALA A 413 1.17 -5.14 -9.77
C ALA A 413 0.20 -4.00 -9.38
N PHE A 414 -0.48 -3.38 -10.35
CA PHE A 414 -1.42 -2.27 -10.17
C PHE A 414 -0.85 -1.01 -9.51
N LYS A 415 0.48 -0.84 -9.50
CA LYS A 415 1.12 0.42 -9.05
C LYS A 415 1.04 1.50 -10.14
N LEU A 416 0.75 2.74 -9.75
CA LEU A 416 0.63 3.90 -10.65
C LEU A 416 1.95 4.22 -11.36
N LYS A 417 1.90 4.43 -12.68
CA LYS A 417 3.03 4.96 -13.46
C LYS A 417 2.87 6.47 -13.67
N ARG A 418 3.31 7.26 -12.69
CA ARG A 418 3.12 8.73 -12.66
C ARG A 418 3.57 9.46 -13.93
N LYS A 419 4.67 9.03 -14.57
CA LYS A 419 5.16 9.65 -15.81
C LYS A 419 4.19 9.47 -16.98
N GLU A 420 3.70 8.25 -17.16
CA GLU A 420 2.72 7.94 -18.20
C GLU A 420 1.40 8.66 -17.93
N LEU A 421 0.94 8.67 -16.66
CA LEU A 421 -0.24 9.43 -16.24
C LEU A 421 -0.09 10.93 -16.50
N LYS A 422 1.07 11.51 -16.21
CA LYS A 422 1.35 12.92 -16.51
C LYS A 422 1.25 13.19 -18.01
N THR A 423 1.84 12.34 -18.84
CA THR A 423 1.79 12.49 -20.30
C THR A 423 0.37 12.33 -20.84
N HIS A 424 -0.39 11.37 -20.30
CA HIS A 424 -1.78 11.14 -20.68
C HIS A 424 -2.71 12.31 -20.34
N TYR A 425 -2.58 12.89 -19.14
CA TYR A 425 -3.41 14.00 -18.67
C TYR A 425 -2.77 15.38 -18.86
N GLN A 426 -1.79 15.54 -19.76
CA GLN A 426 -1.04 16.80 -19.90
C GLN A 426 -1.95 18.00 -20.21
N ALA A 427 -2.93 17.84 -21.09
CA ALA A 427 -3.90 18.89 -21.42
C ALA A 427 -4.79 19.27 -20.22
N ASP A 428 -5.20 18.28 -19.42
CA ASP A 428 -6.00 18.51 -18.22
C ASP A 428 -5.18 19.16 -17.09
N ILE A 429 -3.88 18.83 -16.98
CA ILE A 429 -2.94 19.48 -16.06
C ILE A 429 -2.84 20.96 -16.39
N GLU A 430 -2.66 21.30 -17.66
CA GLU A 430 -2.60 22.69 -18.12
C GLU A 430 -3.91 23.42 -17.82
N ARG A 431 -5.06 22.81 -18.15
CA ARG A 431 -6.40 23.36 -17.82
C ARG A 431 -6.56 23.63 -16.32
N MET A 432 -6.14 22.69 -15.46
CA MET A 432 -6.31 22.81 -14.01
C MET A 432 -5.35 23.83 -13.40
N TYR A 433 -4.09 23.88 -13.82
CA TYR A 433 -3.13 24.84 -13.29
C TYR A 433 -3.24 26.25 -13.89
N GLY A 434 -4.11 26.44 -14.88
CA GLY A 434 -4.35 27.74 -15.51
C GLY A 434 -3.32 28.05 -16.58
N GLY A 435 -3.06 27.09 -17.47
CA GLY A 435 -2.41 27.34 -18.75
C GLY A 435 -3.13 28.50 -19.44
N LYS A 436 -2.33 29.48 -19.88
CA LYS A 436 -2.76 30.74 -20.51
C LYS A 436 -3.78 30.54 -21.62
#